data_AF-A0A3L6SAG2-F1
#
_entry.id   AF-A0A3L6SAG2-F1
#
_cell.length_a   1.000
_cell.length_b   1.000
_cell.length_c   1.000
_cell.angle_alpha   90.00
_cell.angle_beta   90.00
_cell.angle_gamma   90.00
#
_symmetry.space_group_name_H-M   'P 1'
#
loop_
_entity.id
_entity.type
_entity.pdbx_description
1 polymer ?
#
loop_
_entity_poly.entity_id
_entity_poly.type
_entity_poly.pdbx_seq_one_letter_code
_entity_poly.pdbx_strand_id
1 'polypeptide(L)'
;MRAFTVSVTRPQLVLATAVAALVSSSQLLLLAAAADQIGRPGCPTVCGDVSVPYPFGISPECSLPGFILTCDTSRTPPRLSLGGDGTLQVTNISLDSATVRVSGPAIHISVPRTIITIAGNGTWGGPAWGLSDGGSYILSAPSNELIITGCNLFVGLRVTGDVRVINSCGTLCGSAPPVRTSRRGYKKCSGIGCCQTQFPPLPRPTT
;
A
#
# COMPACT_ATOMS: atom_id res chain seq x y z
N MET A 1 -17.30 0.16 -9.97
CA MET A 1 -16.06 -0.64 -9.74
C MET A 1 -14.93 0.01 -10.51
N ARG A 2 -13.75 0.20 -9.91
CA ARG A 2 -12.61 0.82 -10.58
C ARG A 2 -11.48 -0.20 -10.62
N ALA A 3 -11.00 -0.49 -11.82
CA ALA A 3 -9.91 -1.40 -12.05
C ALA A 3 -8.72 -0.63 -12.65
N PHE A 4 -7.51 -1.10 -12.42
CA PHE A 4 -6.31 -0.54 -13.00
C PHE A 4 -5.71 -1.52 -13.98
N THR A 5 -5.24 -1.00 -15.10
CA THR A 5 -4.52 -1.78 -16.10
C THR A 5 -3.04 -1.54 -15.93
N VAL A 6 -2.29 -2.57 -15.58
CA VAL A 6 -0.83 -2.59 -15.62
C VAL A 6 -0.40 -2.89 -17.04
N SER A 7 0.21 -1.93 -17.73
CA SER A 7 0.83 -2.15 -19.05
C SER A 7 2.34 -2.27 -18.91
N VAL A 8 2.93 -3.39 -19.31
CA VAL A 8 4.39 -3.62 -19.28
C VAL A 8 5.04 -3.10 -20.58
N THR A 9 6.09 -2.28 -20.54
CA THR A 9 6.90 -1.97 -21.75
C THR A 9 8.41 -2.08 -21.47
N ARG A 10 9.23 -2.33 -22.49
CA ARG A 10 10.70 -2.27 -22.38
C ARG A 10 11.18 -0.83 -22.61
N PRO A 11 11.98 -0.22 -21.71
CA PRO A 11 12.50 1.13 -21.92
C PRO A 11 13.64 1.15 -22.94
N GLN A 12 13.68 2.19 -23.78
CA GLN A 12 14.86 2.58 -24.56
C GLN A 12 15.72 3.57 -23.75
N LEU A 13 17.04 3.47 -23.87
CA LEU A 13 18.01 4.21 -23.06
C LEU A 13 17.93 5.72 -23.35
N VAL A 14 17.79 6.55 -22.31
CA VAL A 14 18.00 8.01 -22.39
C VAL A 14 18.89 8.42 -21.21
N LEU A 15 20.01 9.09 -21.49
CA LEU A 15 20.91 9.59 -20.44
C LEU A 15 20.20 10.69 -19.64
N ALA A 16 20.20 10.56 -18.31
CA ALA A 16 19.80 11.62 -17.39
C ALA A 16 20.92 11.83 -16.36
N THR A 17 21.38 13.06 -16.21
CA THR A 17 22.34 13.47 -15.17
C THR A 17 21.59 13.80 -13.88
N ALA A 18 22.00 13.22 -12.75
CA ALA A 18 21.43 13.52 -11.44
C ALA A 18 22.30 14.55 -10.70
N VAL A 19 21.67 15.57 -10.11
CA VAL A 19 22.29 16.51 -9.17
C VAL A 19 21.83 16.15 -7.76
N ALA A 20 22.78 15.96 -6.84
CA ALA A 20 22.49 15.66 -5.43
C ALA A 20 22.57 16.93 -4.59
N ALA A 21 21.53 17.21 -3.80
CA ALA A 21 21.55 18.23 -2.76
C ALA A 21 21.55 17.54 -1.38
N LEU A 22 22.53 17.86 -0.55
CA LEU A 22 22.63 17.40 0.84
C LEU A 22 22.03 18.47 1.75
N VAL A 23 21.03 18.11 2.56
CA VAL A 23 20.53 18.97 3.64
C VAL A 23 20.63 18.20 4.95
N SER A 24 21.27 18.82 5.93
CA SER A 24 21.41 18.36 7.31
C SER A 24 20.64 19.31 8.21
N SER A 25 19.83 18.76 9.12
CA SER A 25 19.52 19.41 10.40
C SER A 25 18.80 18.42 11.33
N SER A 26 19.51 18.03 12.39
CA SER A 26 19.05 17.20 13.50
C SER A 26 18.17 17.98 14.46
N GLN A 27 17.03 17.43 14.86
CA GLN A 27 16.41 17.72 16.16
C GLN A 27 15.78 16.44 16.73
N LEU A 28 16.26 16.03 17.91
CA LEU A 28 15.65 15.01 18.75
C LEU A 28 14.61 15.70 19.64
N LEU A 29 13.39 15.19 19.65
CA LEU A 29 12.44 15.38 20.74
C LEU A 29 11.96 14.00 21.19
N LEU A 30 12.31 13.64 22.42
CA LEU A 30 11.69 12.51 23.12
C LEU A 30 10.36 12.98 23.69
N LEU A 31 9.29 12.28 23.34
CA LEU A 31 8.04 12.29 24.10
C LEU A 31 7.90 10.93 24.78
N ALA A 32 7.78 10.95 26.10
CA ALA A 32 7.38 9.80 26.88
C ALA A 32 5.89 9.54 26.62
N ALA A 33 5.57 8.36 26.08
CA ALA A 33 4.19 7.91 25.95
C ALA A 33 3.71 7.35 27.29
N ALA A 34 2.70 7.99 27.87
CA ALA A 34 1.88 7.38 28.90
C ALA A 34 1.19 6.14 28.32
N ALA A 35 1.07 5.07 29.10
CA ALA A 35 0.32 3.89 28.71
C ALA A 35 -1.18 4.22 28.73
N ASP A 36 -1.64 4.86 27.66
CA ASP A 36 -3.06 5.16 27.46
C ASP A 36 -3.82 3.86 27.22
N GLN A 37 -5.03 3.76 27.76
CA GLN A 37 -5.88 2.61 27.56
C GLN A 37 -6.21 2.49 26.06
N ILE A 38 -5.56 1.54 25.39
CA ILE A 38 -5.58 1.39 23.92
C ILE A 38 -7.01 1.15 23.40
N GLY A 39 -7.88 0.51 24.17
CA GLY A 39 -9.25 0.20 23.72
C GLY A 39 -10.27 0.10 24.85
N ARG A 40 -11.50 -0.25 24.48
CA ARG A 40 -12.63 -0.37 25.40
C ARG A 40 -12.41 -1.55 26.37
N PRO A 41 -12.71 -1.42 27.68
CA PRO A 41 -12.53 -2.51 28.64
C PRO A 41 -13.29 -3.78 28.23
N GLY A 42 -12.64 -4.94 28.33
CA GLY A 42 -13.21 -6.23 27.92
C GLY A 42 -13.16 -6.53 26.43
N CYS A 43 -12.58 -5.63 25.62
CA CYS A 43 -12.43 -5.82 24.18
C CYS A 43 -11.04 -6.30 23.79
N PRO A 44 -10.90 -7.21 22.81
CA PRO A 44 -9.61 -7.56 22.24
C PRO A 44 -8.97 -6.34 21.57
N THR A 45 -7.76 -5.99 21.99
CA THR A 45 -6.99 -4.84 21.49
C THR A 45 -5.80 -5.25 20.64
N VAL A 46 -5.63 -6.53 20.32
CA VAL A 46 -4.51 -7.03 19.51
C VAL A 46 -4.99 -8.17 18.61
N CYS A 47 -4.48 -8.21 17.37
CA CYS A 47 -4.61 -9.34 16.45
C CYS A 47 -3.27 -9.58 15.75
N GLY A 48 -2.62 -10.72 16.05
CA GLY A 48 -1.26 -10.99 15.60
C GLY A 48 -0.30 -9.92 16.15
N ASP A 49 0.40 -9.23 15.25
CA ASP A 49 1.36 -8.17 15.60
C ASP A 49 0.75 -6.76 15.56
N VAL A 50 -0.57 -6.64 15.37
CA VAL A 50 -1.25 -5.35 15.18
C VAL A 50 -2.09 -5.00 16.41
N SER A 51 -1.80 -3.83 17.00
CA SER A 51 -2.64 -3.21 18.02
C SER A 51 -3.90 -2.61 17.39
N VAL A 52 -5.06 -2.84 18.01
CA VAL A 52 -6.40 -2.42 17.60
C VAL A 52 -6.97 -1.47 18.65
N PRO A 53 -6.70 -0.16 18.54
CA PRO A 53 -7.25 0.81 19.46
C PRO A 53 -8.68 1.22 19.12
N TYR A 54 -9.43 1.71 20.10
CA TYR A 54 -10.71 2.40 19.83
C TYR A 54 -10.44 3.65 18.97
N PRO A 55 -11.24 3.96 17.91
CA PRO A 55 -12.58 3.47 17.58
C PRO A 55 -12.66 2.15 16.81
N PHE A 56 -11.52 1.52 16.49
CA PHE A 56 -11.48 0.21 15.82
C PHE A 56 -11.79 -0.93 16.79
N GLY A 57 -12.31 -2.04 16.28
CA GLY A 57 -12.56 -3.23 17.10
C GLY A 57 -12.80 -4.49 16.30
N ILE A 58 -12.54 -5.65 16.92
CA ILE A 58 -12.69 -6.99 16.32
C ILE A 58 -14.13 -7.53 16.45
N SER A 59 -15.01 -6.78 17.12
CA SER A 59 -16.42 -7.08 17.26
C SER A 59 -17.26 -5.79 17.23
N PRO A 60 -18.55 -5.87 16.88
CA PRO A 60 -19.44 -4.72 16.85
C PRO A 60 -19.48 -3.98 18.20
N GLU A 61 -19.53 -4.72 19.30
CA GLU A 61 -19.55 -4.19 20.68
C GLU A 61 -18.29 -3.38 21.05
N CYS A 62 -17.18 -3.66 20.35
CA CYS A 62 -15.85 -3.14 20.64
C CYS A 62 -15.38 -2.08 19.65
N SER A 63 -16.24 -1.70 18.70
CA SER A 63 -15.92 -0.76 17.63
C SER A 63 -16.98 0.33 17.52
N LEU A 64 -16.60 1.48 16.96
CA LEU A 64 -17.57 2.44 16.46
C LEU A 64 -18.20 1.92 15.15
N PRO A 65 -19.49 2.21 14.84
CA PRO A 65 -20.08 1.81 13.57
C PRO A 65 -19.23 2.22 12.36
N GLY A 66 -18.91 1.24 11.51
CA GLY A 66 -18.04 1.42 10.34
C GLY A 66 -16.54 1.16 10.60
N PHE A 67 -16.13 0.90 11.84
CA PHE A 67 -14.74 0.64 12.24
C PHE A 67 -14.49 -0.82 12.68
N ILE A 68 -15.40 -1.73 12.33
CA ILE A 68 -15.27 -3.16 12.58
C ILE A 68 -14.15 -3.73 11.70
N LEU A 69 -13.25 -4.50 12.33
CA LEU A 69 -12.19 -5.27 11.71
C LEU A 69 -12.42 -6.76 11.95
N THR A 70 -11.83 -7.60 11.10
CA THR A 70 -11.91 -9.05 11.25
C THR A 70 -10.53 -9.61 11.60
N CYS A 71 -10.44 -10.39 12.67
CA CYS A 71 -9.21 -11.10 13.02
C CYS A 71 -9.33 -12.58 12.64
N ASP A 72 -8.59 -13.01 11.62
CA ASP A 72 -8.49 -14.42 11.22
C ASP A 72 -7.44 -15.12 12.07
N THR A 73 -7.88 -15.82 13.10
CA THR A 73 -7.04 -16.62 14.01
C THR A 73 -6.75 -18.02 13.49
N SER A 74 -7.31 -18.43 12.35
CA SER A 74 -7.00 -19.72 11.72
C SER A 74 -5.61 -19.74 11.07
N ARG A 75 -5.04 -18.55 10.83
CA ARG A 75 -3.69 -18.36 10.27
C ARG A 75 -2.66 -18.19 11.38
N THR A 76 -1.43 -18.58 11.09
CA THR A 76 -0.28 -18.37 11.97
C THR A 76 0.79 -17.56 11.22
N PRO A 77 1.07 -16.29 11.60
CA PRO A 77 0.39 -15.54 12.67
C PRO A 77 -1.06 -15.14 12.30
N PRO A 78 -1.91 -14.80 13.29
CA PRO A 78 -3.25 -14.28 13.05
C PRO A 78 -3.23 -13.06 12.14
N ARG A 79 -4.24 -12.93 11.26
CA ARG A 79 -4.28 -11.87 10.26
C ARG A 79 -5.46 -10.93 10.49
N LEU A 80 -5.16 -9.65 10.74
CA LEU A 80 -6.17 -8.60 10.83
C LEU A 80 -6.54 -8.11 9.42
N SER A 81 -7.83 -7.96 9.13
CA SER A 81 -8.33 -7.48 7.85
C SER A 81 -9.39 -6.39 7.98
N LEU A 82 -9.43 -5.55 6.94
CA LEU A 82 -10.42 -4.50 6.74
C LEU A 82 -11.37 -4.91 5.61
N GLY A 83 -12.68 -4.71 5.82
CA GLY A 83 -13.70 -5.12 4.86
C GLY A 83 -14.12 -6.59 5.03
N GLY A 84 -15.36 -6.91 4.64
CA GLY A 84 -15.98 -8.21 4.92
C GLY A 84 -15.40 -9.39 4.14
N ASP A 85 -14.61 -9.13 3.09
CA ASP A 85 -14.04 -10.17 2.21
C ASP A 85 -12.62 -10.61 2.59
N GLY A 86 -12.01 -9.98 3.61
CA GLY A 86 -10.66 -10.30 4.10
C GLY A 86 -9.52 -9.96 3.14
N THR A 87 -9.80 -9.24 2.04
CA THR A 87 -8.80 -8.95 0.99
C THR A 87 -7.73 -7.97 1.45
N LEU A 88 -8.10 -6.98 2.26
CA LEU A 88 -7.20 -5.97 2.79
C LEU A 88 -6.62 -6.41 4.12
N GLN A 89 -5.31 -6.66 4.16
CA GLN A 89 -4.60 -6.93 5.41
C GLN A 89 -4.28 -5.62 6.12
N VAL A 90 -4.72 -5.45 7.35
CA VAL A 90 -4.27 -4.34 8.19
C VAL A 90 -2.86 -4.65 8.69
N THR A 91 -1.94 -3.70 8.50
CA THR A 91 -0.54 -3.82 8.91
C THR A 91 -0.19 -2.88 10.05
N ASN A 92 -0.90 -1.75 10.14
CA ASN A 92 -0.71 -0.78 11.21
C ASN A 92 -1.95 0.10 11.35
N ILE A 93 -2.25 0.48 12.59
CA ILE A 93 -3.26 1.47 12.94
C ILE A 93 -2.56 2.55 13.75
N SER A 94 -2.76 3.81 13.37
CA SER A 94 -2.17 4.96 14.03
C SER A 94 -3.26 5.96 14.40
N LEU A 95 -3.44 6.19 15.70
CA LEU A 95 -4.36 7.21 16.20
C LEU A 95 -3.83 8.61 15.95
N ASP A 96 -2.52 8.83 16.13
CA ASP A 96 -1.87 10.14 15.96
C ASP A 96 -2.06 10.71 14.55
N SER A 97 -2.04 9.84 13.55
CA SER A 97 -2.25 10.21 12.15
C SER A 97 -3.65 9.88 11.62
N ALA A 98 -4.55 9.38 12.48
CA ALA A 98 -5.90 8.93 12.13
C ALA A 98 -5.92 8.03 10.87
N THR A 99 -4.98 7.08 10.78
CA THR A 99 -4.78 6.25 9.58
C THR A 99 -4.80 4.76 9.89
N VAL A 100 -5.34 3.99 8.94
CA VAL A 100 -5.17 2.54 8.87
C VAL A 100 -4.34 2.21 7.65
N ARG A 101 -3.20 1.56 7.85
CA ARG A 101 -2.34 1.09 6.76
C ARG A 101 -2.76 -0.33 6.38
N VAL A 102 -3.22 -0.48 5.14
CA VAL A 102 -3.63 -1.76 4.58
C VAL A 102 -2.73 -2.22 3.44
N SER A 103 -2.56 -3.53 3.29
CA SER A 103 -1.94 -4.18 2.15
C SER A 103 -3.00 -4.97 1.38
N GLY A 104 -3.17 -4.62 0.09
CA GLY A 104 -4.05 -5.36 -0.82
C GLY A 104 -3.45 -6.69 -1.28
N PRO A 105 -4.22 -7.49 -2.04
CA PRO A 105 -3.73 -8.74 -2.60
C PRO A 105 -2.58 -8.52 -3.57
N ALA A 106 -1.57 -9.39 -3.52
CA ALA A 106 -0.47 -9.40 -4.48
C ALA A 106 -0.97 -9.88 -5.85
N ILE A 107 -0.68 -9.13 -6.90
CA ILE A 107 -0.98 -9.51 -8.29
C ILE A 107 0.28 -10.08 -8.92
N HIS A 108 0.25 -11.37 -9.23
CA HIS A 108 1.34 -12.05 -9.91
C HIS A 108 1.07 -12.11 -11.40
N ILE A 109 1.95 -11.50 -12.19
CA ILE A 109 1.88 -11.51 -13.66
C ILE A 109 3.13 -12.22 -14.19
N SER A 110 2.93 -13.30 -14.93
CA SER A 110 4.02 -13.98 -15.65
C SER A 110 4.11 -13.45 -17.07
N VAL A 111 5.24 -12.85 -17.42
CA VAL A 111 5.48 -12.24 -18.74
C VAL A 111 6.52 -13.08 -19.50
N PRO A 112 6.14 -13.80 -20.57
CA PRO A 112 7.10 -14.48 -21.44
C PRO A 112 8.08 -13.48 -22.07
N ARG A 113 9.33 -13.90 -22.32
CA ARG A 113 10.38 -13.03 -22.89
C ARG A 113 10.02 -12.42 -24.25
N THR A 114 9.10 -13.06 -24.98
CA THR A 114 8.63 -12.68 -26.32
C THR A 114 7.55 -11.60 -26.29
N ILE A 115 6.88 -11.35 -25.17
CA ILE A 115 5.80 -10.38 -25.09
C ILE A 115 6.34 -9.00 -24.70
N ILE A 116 5.95 -7.99 -25.47
CA ILE A 116 6.39 -6.60 -25.30
C ILE A 116 5.43 -5.83 -24.39
N THR A 117 4.14 -6.20 -24.38
CA THR A 117 3.10 -5.57 -23.58
C THR A 117 2.07 -6.57 -23.07
N ILE A 118 1.78 -6.54 -21.77
CA ILE A 118 0.67 -7.26 -21.14
C ILE A 118 -0.15 -6.29 -20.32
N ALA A 119 -1.47 -6.47 -20.35
CA ALA A 119 -2.44 -5.80 -19.50
C ALA A 119 -2.77 -6.70 -18.30
N GLY A 120 -2.36 -6.31 -17.10
CA GLY A 120 -2.87 -6.91 -15.85
C GLY A 120 -4.04 -6.10 -15.34
N ASN A 121 -5.16 -6.74 -14.97
CA ASN A 121 -6.27 -6.05 -14.33
C ASN A 121 -6.24 -6.30 -12.82
N GLY A 122 -6.17 -5.23 -12.03
CA GLY A 122 -6.38 -5.28 -10.59
C GLY A 122 -7.52 -4.37 -10.17
N THR A 123 -8.28 -4.77 -9.16
CA THR A 123 -9.28 -3.88 -8.56
C THR A 123 -8.65 -3.18 -7.37
N TRP A 124 -8.72 -1.84 -7.33
CA TRP A 124 -8.42 -1.08 -6.12
C TRP A 124 -9.60 -0.20 -5.73
N GLY A 125 -9.83 -0.06 -4.44
CA GLY A 125 -10.97 0.71 -3.93
C GLY A 125 -12.34 0.17 -4.34
N GLY A 126 -13.37 0.94 -3.98
CA GLY A 126 -14.77 0.57 -4.15
C GLY A 126 -15.35 -0.22 -2.97
N PRO A 127 -16.61 -0.68 -3.09
CA PRO A 127 -17.38 -1.19 -1.96
C PRO A 127 -16.80 -2.46 -1.31
N ALA A 128 -16.19 -3.34 -2.10
CA ALA A 128 -15.53 -4.55 -1.60
C ALA A 128 -14.41 -4.22 -0.60
N TRP A 129 -13.75 -3.08 -0.79
CA TRP A 129 -12.65 -2.59 0.06
C TRP A 129 -13.16 -1.67 1.20
N GLY A 130 -14.48 -1.57 1.39
CA GLY A 130 -15.08 -0.64 2.35
C GLY A 130 -14.96 0.84 1.96
N LEU A 131 -14.58 1.12 0.71
CA LEU A 131 -14.33 2.46 0.16
C LEU A 131 -15.50 2.91 -0.72
N SER A 132 -16.72 2.78 -0.18
CA SER A 132 -17.96 3.27 -0.80
C SER A 132 -18.16 4.76 -0.56
N ASP A 133 -18.96 5.41 -1.40
CA ASP A 133 -19.42 6.78 -1.15
C ASP A 133 -20.20 6.82 0.18
N GLY A 134 -19.74 7.63 1.12
CA GLY A 134 -20.28 7.69 2.49
C GLY A 134 -19.69 6.67 3.48
N GLY A 135 -18.68 5.88 3.09
CA GLY A 135 -17.97 4.97 3.99
C GLY A 135 -17.06 5.68 5.01
N SER A 136 -16.69 4.96 6.08
CA SER A 136 -15.86 5.49 7.18
C SER A 136 -14.38 5.67 6.82
N TYR A 137 -13.95 5.24 5.63
CA TYR A 137 -12.57 5.28 5.17
C TYR A 137 -12.41 6.07 3.87
N ILE A 138 -11.30 6.79 3.77
CA ILE A 138 -10.88 7.50 2.56
C ILE A 138 -9.42 7.12 2.28
N LEU A 139 -9.09 6.91 1.00
CA LEU A 139 -7.71 6.66 0.59
C LEU A 139 -6.85 7.91 0.75
N SER A 140 -5.71 7.77 1.42
CA SER A 140 -4.77 8.88 1.64
C SER A 140 -3.82 9.04 0.45
N ALA A 141 -3.94 10.16 -0.27
CA ALA A 141 -3.06 10.56 -1.36
C ALA A 141 -1.56 10.32 -1.10
N PRO A 142 -0.96 10.93 -0.06
CA PRO A 142 0.49 10.90 0.13
C PRO A 142 1.03 9.54 0.62
N SER A 143 0.15 8.70 1.18
CA SER A 143 0.55 7.49 1.90
C SER A 143 0.31 6.20 1.10
N ASN A 144 -0.31 6.31 -0.07
CA ASN A 144 -0.54 5.18 -0.97
C ASN A 144 0.75 4.78 -1.69
N GLU A 145 1.02 3.48 -1.73
CA GLU A 145 2.25 2.95 -2.30
C GLU A 145 1.93 1.74 -3.19
N LEU A 146 2.37 1.79 -4.44
CA LEU A 146 2.43 0.65 -5.34
C LEU A 146 3.88 0.20 -5.46
N ILE A 147 4.14 -1.06 -5.11
CA ILE A 147 5.44 -1.70 -5.26
C ILE A 147 5.34 -2.76 -6.34
N ILE A 148 6.33 -2.76 -7.23
CA ILE A 148 6.43 -3.69 -8.35
C ILE A 148 7.79 -4.34 -8.26
N THR A 149 7.82 -5.67 -8.23
CA THR A 149 9.05 -6.46 -8.20
C THR A 149 9.17 -7.27 -9.47
N GLY A 150 10.33 -7.25 -10.09
CA GLY A 150 10.57 -7.96 -11.34
C GLY A 150 11.67 -7.30 -12.17
N CYS A 151 11.87 -7.82 -13.37
CA CYS A 151 13.02 -7.48 -14.18
C CYS A 151 12.64 -6.95 -15.56
N ASN A 152 13.21 -5.80 -15.94
CA ASN A 152 12.96 -5.15 -17.23
C ASN A 152 11.47 -4.93 -17.50
N LEU A 153 10.77 -4.39 -16.51
CA LEU A 153 9.34 -4.11 -16.55
C LEU A 153 9.12 -2.61 -16.41
N PHE A 154 8.29 -2.02 -17.25
CA PHE A 154 7.74 -0.67 -17.05
C PHE A 154 6.24 -0.78 -16.91
N VAL A 155 5.67 -0.36 -15.78
CA VAL A 155 4.23 -0.43 -15.50
C VAL A 155 3.62 0.96 -15.55
N GLY A 156 2.63 1.14 -16.42
CA GLY A 156 1.70 2.26 -16.35
C GLY A 156 0.44 1.90 -15.55
N LEU A 157 -0.01 2.81 -14.68
CA LEU A 157 -1.28 2.75 -13.96
C LEU A 157 -2.34 3.55 -14.71
N ARG A 158 -3.55 2.97 -14.85
CA ARG A 158 -4.68 3.58 -15.55
C ARG A 158 -5.96 3.41 -14.74
N VAL A 159 -6.97 4.23 -15.00
CA VAL A 159 -8.33 4.04 -14.47
C VAL A 159 -9.15 3.28 -15.52
N THR A 160 -9.97 2.32 -15.09
CA THR A 160 -10.88 1.60 -16.01
C THR A 160 -11.74 2.56 -16.81
N GLY A 161 -11.76 2.38 -18.13
CA GLY A 161 -12.48 3.26 -19.05
C GLY A 161 -11.70 4.52 -19.45
N ASP A 162 -10.49 4.74 -18.91
CA ASP A 162 -9.58 5.80 -19.31
C ASP A 162 -8.29 5.20 -19.91
N VAL A 163 -7.83 5.81 -21.00
CA VAL A 163 -6.60 5.43 -21.70
C VAL A 163 -5.37 6.11 -21.06
N ARG A 164 -5.59 7.19 -20.30
CA ARG A 164 -4.54 7.99 -19.67
C ARG A 164 -3.82 7.22 -18.57
N VAL A 165 -2.49 7.31 -18.61
CA VAL A 165 -1.61 6.81 -17.55
C VAL A 165 -1.57 7.85 -16.44
N ILE A 166 -2.10 7.51 -15.27
CA ILE A 166 -2.16 8.41 -14.10
C ILE A 166 -0.85 8.38 -13.31
N ASN A 167 -0.11 7.28 -13.37
CA ASN A 167 1.23 7.18 -12.83
C ASN A 167 1.98 5.99 -13.48
N SER A 168 3.31 5.92 -13.33
CA SER A 168 4.11 4.83 -13.88
C SER A 168 5.31 4.47 -13.00
N CYS A 169 5.86 3.29 -13.21
CA CYS A 169 7.02 2.77 -12.48
C CYS A 169 7.82 1.80 -13.35
N GLY A 170 9.15 1.95 -13.41
CA GLY A 170 10.05 1.05 -14.14
C GLY A 170 11.06 0.34 -13.25
N THR A 171 11.30 -0.94 -13.51
CA THR A 171 12.36 -1.75 -12.90
C THR A 171 13.25 -2.37 -13.98
N LEU A 172 14.56 -2.30 -13.74
CA LEU A 172 15.60 -2.88 -14.58
C LEU A 172 16.38 -3.94 -13.79
N CYS A 173 17.14 -4.79 -14.47
CA CYS A 173 18.20 -5.53 -13.80
C CYS A 173 19.49 -5.45 -14.59
N GLY A 174 20.62 -5.38 -13.87
CA GLY A 174 21.92 -5.64 -14.44
C GLY A 174 22.23 -7.13 -14.50
N SER A 175 23.14 -7.51 -15.38
CA SER A 175 23.77 -8.84 -15.41
C SER A 175 24.75 -9.06 -14.25
N ALA A 176 25.20 -7.97 -13.62
CA ALA A 176 26.05 -7.99 -12.44
C ALA A 176 25.21 -8.02 -11.15
N PRO A 177 25.70 -8.63 -10.06
CA PRO A 177 25.00 -8.59 -8.78
C PRO A 177 24.75 -7.14 -8.37
N PRO A 178 23.54 -6.81 -7.86
CA PRO A 178 23.25 -5.46 -7.43
C PRO A 178 24.28 -5.02 -6.38
N VAL A 179 24.85 -3.84 -6.55
CA VAL A 179 25.67 -3.22 -5.50
C VAL A 179 24.79 -3.17 -4.26
N ARG A 180 25.15 -3.93 -3.21
CA ARG A 180 24.37 -4.00 -1.97
C ARG A 180 24.50 -2.67 -1.22
N THR A 181 23.73 -1.67 -1.64
CA THR A 181 23.56 -0.41 -0.92
C THR A 181 22.51 -0.56 0.19
N SER A 182 22.36 -1.74 0.79
CA SER A 182 21.46 -1.93 1.92
C SER A 182 22.20 -1.57 3.22
N ARG A 183 22.33 -0.28 3.51
CA ARG A 183 22.47 0.16 4.90
C ARG A 183 21.17 -0.20 5.62
N ARG A 184 21.29 -0.76 6.83
CA ARG A 184 20.17 -1.17 7.70
C ARG A 184 19.04 -0.15 7.68
N GLY A 185 17.79 -0.61 7.50
CA GLY A 185 16.62 0.13 7.98
C GLY A 185 15.51 0.42 6.97
N TYR A 186 15.82 0.77 5.70
CA TYR A 186 14.76 1.13 4.74
C TYR A 186 15.10 0.66 3.32
N LYS A 187 14.42 -0.39 2.83
CA LYS A 187 14.52 -0.85 1.44
C LYS A 187 13.63 0.02 0.54
N LYS A 188 14.05 1.26 0.24
CA LYS A 188 13.43 2.01 -0.86
C LYS A 188 13.83 1.37 -2.18
N CYS A 189 12.86 1.19 -3.08
CA CYS A 189 13.13 0.63 -4.41
C CYS A 189 13.99 1.59 -5.24
N SER A 190 15.19 1.15 -5.61
CA SER A 190 16.14 1.95 -6.41
C SER A 190 15.88 1.86 -7.92
N GLY A 191 14.84 1.15 -8.37
CA GLY A 191 14.59 0.86 -9.78
C GLY A 191 15.33 -0.39 -10.30
N ILE A 192 16.11 -1.08 -9.45
CA ILE A 192 16.79 -2.34 -9.79
C ILE A 192 16.06 -3.50 -9.11
N GLY A 193 15.42 -4.38 -9.88
CA GLY A 193 14.63 -5.51 -9.39
C GLY A 193 13.32 -5.12 -8.69
N CYS A 194 13.16 -3.85 -8.29
CA CYS A 194 11.90 -3.31 -7.82
C CYS A 194 11.74 -1.82 -8.12
N CYS A 195 10.49 -1.39 -8.24
CA CYS A 195 10.09 -0.01 -8.41
C CYS A 195 8.93 0.31 -7.46
N GLN A 196 8.94 1.51 -6.90
CA GLN A 196 7.91 2.01 -5.99
C GLN A 196 7.38 3.33 -6.53
N THR A 197 6.06 3.48 -6.61
CA THR A 197 5.40 4.73 -6.99
C THR A 197 4.16 4.96 -6.16
N GLN A 198 3.75 6.22 -5.99
CA GLN A 198 2.50 6.56 -5.29
C GLN A 198 1.30 6.40 -6.24
N PHE A 199 0.08 6.44 -5.75
CA PHE A 199 -1.07 6.59 -6.64
C PHE A 199 -2.10 7.53 -6.02
N PRO A 200 -2.70 8.42 -6.83
CA PRO A 200 -3.59 9.45 -6.32
C PRO A 200 -4.83 8.83 -5.66
N PRO A 201 -5.42 9.54 -4.69
CA PRO A 201 -6.67 9.12 -4.10
C PRO A 201 -7.75 9.22 -5.18
N LEU A 202 -8.77 8.38 -5.06
CA LEU A 202 -9.90 8.40 -5.98
C LEU A 202 -10.60 9.77 -5.87
N PRO A 203 -10.85 10.50 -6.98
CA PRO A 203 -11.76 11.64 -6.94
C PRO A 203 -13.11 11.16 -6.41
N ARG A 204 -13.61 11.86 -5.37
CA ARG A 204 -14.98 11.68 -4.87
C ARG A 204 -15.92 11.94 -6.05
N PRO A 205 -16.92 11.09 -6.31
CA PRO A 205 -17.96 11.45 -7.27
C PRO A 205 -18.60 12.75 -6.79
N THR A 206 -18.47 13.78 -7.61
CA THR A 206 -19.23 15.01 -7.46
C THR A 206 -20.66 14.66 -7.85
N THR A 207 -21.49 14.37 -6.87
CA THR A 207 -22.96 14.51 -7.02
C THR A 207 -23.31 15.97 -7.19
#